data_AF-A0AAV2S9V0-F1
#
_entry.id   AF-A0AAV2S9V0-F1
#
_cell.length_a   1.000
_cell.length_b   1.000
_cell.length_c   1.000
_cell.angle_alpha   90.00
_cell.angle_beta   90.00
_cell.angle_gamma   90.00
#
_symmetry.space_group_name_H-M   'P 1'
#
loop_
_entity.id
_entity.type
_entity.pdbx_description
1 polymer ?
#
loop_
_entity_poly.entity_id
_entity_poly.type
_entity_poly.pdbx_seq_one_letter_code
_entity_poly.pdbx_strand_id
1 'polypeptide(L)'
;PKYGMLTLSLHEASPGHHFQGSHSIESSNMPFFRRVMEDRNYGFAPSRFPINTAYMEGWGLYSESLGFDMDLYTDPYEEYGHLSDEIFRACRLVVDTGIHALGWSRQEAIDFMFKHTASSLQQVE
;
A
#
# COMPACT_ATOMS: atom_id res chain seq x y z
N PRO A 1 -15.09 7.01 -0.43
CA PRO A 1 -16.12 6.99 -1.49
C PRO A 1 -16.35 5.55 -1.94
N LYS A 2 -17.54 5.18 -2.47
CA LYS A 2 -17.82 3.77 -2.85
C LYS A 2 -16.86 3.23 -3.91
N TYR A 3 -16.45 4.09 -4.85
CA TYR A 3 -15.60 3.69 -5.98
C TYR A 3 -14.20 3.20 -5.58
N GLY A 4 -13.69 3.55 -4.39
CA GLY A 4 -12.40 3.04 -3.89
C GLY A 4 -12.50 1.73 -3.10
N MET A 5 -13.71 1.20 -2.88
CA MET A 5 -13.89 0.04 -2.00
C MET A 5 -13.35 -1.25 -2.61
N LEU A 6 -13.46 -1.44 -3.93
CA LEU A 6 -12.99 -2.64 -4.59
C LEU A 6 -11.45 -2.75 -4.51
N THR A 7 -10.74 -1.69 -4.92
CA THR A 7 -9.27 -1.66 -4.84
C THR A 7 -8.78 -1.83 -3.39
N LEU A 8 -9.42 -1.17 -2.42
CA LEU A 8 -9.10 -1.36 -1.00
C LEU A 8 -9.34 -2.81 -0.55
N SER A 9 -10.41 -3.45 -1.01
CA SER A 9 -10.72 -4.84 -0.67
C SER A 9 -9.68 -5.81 -1.23
N LEU A 10 -9.21 -5.57 -2.46
CA LEU A 10 -8.12 -6.33 -3.07
C LEU A 10 -6.80 -6.15 -2.32
N HIS A 11 -6.51 -4.93 -1.85
CA HIS A 11 -5.31 -4.61 -1.08
C HIS A 11 -5.29 -5.28 0.30
N GLU A 12 -6.39 -5.18 1.05
CA GLU A 12 -6.44 -5.56 2.46
C GLU A 12 -6.82 -7.04 2.66
N ALA A 13 -7.68 -7.59 1.79
CA ALA A 13 -8.26 -8.91 1.98
C ALA A 13 -7.66 -9.94 1.01
N SER A 14 -8.37 -10.24 -0.08
CA SER A 14 -7.97 -11.26 -1.04
C SER A 14 -7.95 -10.67 -2.44
N PRO A 15 -6.83 -10.78 -3.18
CA PRO A 15 -5.64 -11.58 -2.87
C PRO A 15 -4.57 -10.85 -2.02
N GLY A 16 -4.87 -9.69 -1.43
CA GLY A 16 -3.94 -8.85 -0.68
C GLY A 16 -3.50 -9.35 0.70
N HIS A 17 -3.44 -8.45 1.69
CA HIS A 17 -2.78 -8.72 2.97
C HIS A 17 -3.31 -9.93 3.74
N HIS A 18 -4.63 -10.12 3.80
CA HIS A 18 -5.20 -11.29 4.46
C HIS A 18 -4.75 -12.60 3.81
N PHE A 19 -4.81 -12.67 2.48
CA PHE A 19 -4.37 -13.85 1.73
C PHE A 19 -2.86 -14.09 1.89
N GLN A 20 -2.05 -13.04 1.75
CA GLN A 20 -0.59 -13.08 1.93
C GLN A 20 -0.21 -13.63 3.32
N GLY A 21 -0.79 -13.05 4.37
CA GLY A 21 -0.52 -13.44 5.75
C GLY A 21 -0.98 -14.86 6.06
N SER A 22 -2.18 -15.23 5.61
CA SER A 22 -2.72 -16.59 5.81
C SER A 22 -1.82 -17.63 5.15
N HIS A 23 -1.40 -17.40 3.90
CA HIS A 23 -0.52 -18.32 3.19
C HIS A 23 0.85 -18.46 3.86
N SER A 24 1.42 -17.35 4.35
CA SER A 24 2.70 -17.37 5.08
C SER A 24 2.63 -18.19 6.36
N ILE A 25 1.54 -18.05 7.15
CA ILE A 25 1.34 -18.78 8.42
C ILE A 25 1.13 -20.28 8.18
N GLU A 26 0.40 -20.66 7.14
CA GLU A 26 0.11 -22.06 6.79
C GLU A 26 1.33 -22.81 6.22
N SER A 27 2.37 -22.09 5.80
CA SER A 27 3.57 -22.65 5.15
C SER A 27 4.50 -23.39 6.13
N SER A 28 4.12 -24.62 6.50
CA SER A 28 4.80 -25.45 7.51
C SER A 28 6.30 -25.72 7.26
N ASN A 29 6.77 -25.60 6.01
CA ASN A 29 8.17 -25.78 5.61
C ASN A 29 9.05 -24.55 5.87
N MET A 30 8.48 -23.38 6.16
CA MET A 30 9.24 -22.17 6.50
C MET A 30 9.52 -22.07 8.00
N PRO A 31 10.70 -21.56 8.43
CA PRO A 31 10.94 -21.24 9.84
C PRO A 31 9.88 -20.30 10.41
N PHE A 32 9.47 -20.50 11.67
CA PHE A 32 8.39 -19.71 12.30
C PHE A 32 8.59 -18.20 12.18
N PHE A 33 9.83 -17.71 12.32
CA PHE A 33 10.14 -16.30 12.22
C PHE A 33 9.97 -15.69 10.83
N ARG A 34 9.88 -16.51 9.78
CA ARG A 34 9.56 -16.05 8.41
C ARG A 34 8.06 -16.13 8.11
N ARG A 35 7.32 -16.98 8.84
CA ARG A 35 5.88 -17.15 8.68
C ARG A 35 5.09 -15.97 9.24
N VAL A 36 5.58 -15.39 10.33
CA VAL A 36 4.98 -14.22 10.97
C VAL A 36 5.49 -12.95 10.29
N MET A 37 4.59 -12.22 9.61
CA MET A 37 4.95 -11.03 8.83
C MET A 37 5.18 -9.78 9.70
N GLU A 38 4.61 -9.77 10.90
CA GLU A 38 4.74 -8.69 11.88
C GLU A 38 4.88 -9.28 13.29
N ASP A 39 5.95 -8.95 14.01
CA ASP A 39 6.02 -9.13 15.46
C ASP A 39 5.65 -7.80 16.14
N ARG A 40 4.42 -7.69 16.65
CA ARG A 40 3.91 -6.48 17.31
C ARG A 40 4.52 -6.21 18.68
N ASN A 41 5.51 -6.98 19.11
CA ASN A 41 6.13 -6.80 20.42
C ASN A 41 7.19 -5.67 20.39
N TYR A 42 6.74 -4.45 20.09
CA TYR A 42 7.55 -3.23 19.99
C TYR A 42 8.29 -2.86 21.29
N GLY A 43 7.93 -3.49 22.42
CA GLY A 43 8.50 -3.24 23.74
C GLY A 43 9.70 -4.11 24.15
N PHE A 44 10.11 -5.09 23.32
CA PHE A 44 11.23 -5.98 23.63
C PHE A 44 12.44 -5.72 22.72
N ALA A 45 13.61 -5.54 23.32
CA ALA A 45 14.89 -5.48 22.62
C ALA A 45 15.63 -6.84 22.75
N PRO A 46 16.23 -7.36 21.66
CA PRO A 46 16.19 -6.81 20.31
C PRO A 46 14.79 -6.95 19.69
N SER A 47 14.39 -5.96 18.89
CA SER A 47 13.20 -6.06 18.03
C SER A 47 13.31 -7.37 17.25
N ARG A 48 12.31 -8.23 17.43
CA ARG A 48 12.30 -9.54 16.79
C ARG A 48 11.68 -9.39 15.41
N PHE A 49 12.57 -9.49 14.41
CA PHE A 49 12.31 -9.58 12.97
C PHE A 49 11.83 -8.26 12.32
N PRO A 50 12.56 -7.76 11.30
CA PRO A 50 12.12 -6.58 10.55
C PRO A 50 10.86 -6.91 9.74
N ILE A 51 9.85 -6.06 9.88
CA ILE A 51 8.76 -5.97 8.91
C ILE A 51 9.38 -5.56 7.57
N ASN A 52 9.20 -6.37 6.54
CA ASN A 52 9.64 -6.02 5.20
C ASN A 52 8.54 -5.21 4.51
N THR A 53 8.39 -3.93 4.88
CA THR A 53 7.30 -3.06 4.40
C THR A 53 7.19 -3.05 2.88
N ALA A 54 8.32 -3.00 2.15
CA ALA A 54 8.30 -3.03 0.70
C ALA A 54 7.69 -4.34 0.12
N TYR A 55 7.92 -5.48 0.78
CA TYR A 55 7.33 -6.75 0.38
C TYR A 55 5.85 -6.85 0.72
N MET A 56 5.45 -6.36 1.90
CA MET A 56 4.06 -6.38 2.35
C MET A 56 3.19 -5.41 1.55
N GLU A 57 3.55 -4.13 1.55
CA GLU A 57 2.80 -3.09 0.83
C GLU A 57 2.89 -3.30 -0.68
N GLY A 58 4.05 -3.73 -1.19
CA GLY A 58 4.21 -4.07 -2.60
C GLY A 58 3.30 -5.21 -3.04
N TRP A 59 3.08 -6.22 -2.20
CA TRP A 59 2.09 -7.27 -2.47
C TRP A 59 0.65 -6.74 -2.47
N GLY A 60 0.31 -5.85 -1.54
CA GLY A 60 -0.99 -5.18 -1.52
C GLY A 60 -1.25 -4.40 -2.82
N LEU A 61 -0.29 -3.57 -3.24
CA LEU A 61 -0.38 -2.82 -4.50
C LEU A 61 -0.45 -3.73 -5.73
N TYR A 62 0.35 -4.80 -5.76
CA TYR A 62 0.27 -5.80 -6.83
C TYR A 62 -1.11 -6.47 -6.85
N SER A 63 -1.68 -6.79 -5.70
CA SER A 63 -2.99 -7.43 -5.58
C SER A 63 -4.13 -6.53 -6.10
N GLU A 64 -4.00 -5.22 -5.94
CA GLU A 64 -4.92 -4.26 -6.58
C GLU A 64 -4.85 -4.37 -8.11
N SER A 65 -3.65 -4.42 -8.69
CA SER A 65 -3.48 -4.52 -10.15
C SER A 65 -4.08 -5.80 -10.75
N LEU A 66 -4.13 -6.89 -9.97
CA LEU A 66 -4.78 -8.14 -10.40
C LEU A 66 -6.28 -8.01 -10.62
N GLY A 67 -6.93 -6.96 -10.10
CA GLY A 67 -8.34 -6.71 -10.34
C GLY A 67 -8.68 -6.57 -11.83
N PHE A 68 -7.75 -6.08 -12.66
CA PHE A 68 -7.91 -6.03 -14.11
C PHE A 68 -7.83 -7.43 -14.73
N ASP A 69 -6.82 -8.22 -14.36
CA ASP A 69 -6.63 -9.59 -14.88
C ASP A 69 -7.74 -10.55 -14.47
N MET A 70 -8.45 -10.23 -13.37
CA MET A 70 -9.57 -10.99 -12.83
C MET A 70 -10.95 -10.47 -13.30
N ASP A 71 -11.00 -9.47 -14.18
CA ASP A 71 -12.23 -8.82 -14.66
C ASP A 71 -13.13 -8.28 -13.52
N LEU A 72 -12.52 -7.77 -12.43
CA LEU A 72 -13.25 -7.30 -11.25
C LEU A 72 -13.66 -5.82 -11.33
N TYR A 73 -12.87 -4.99 -12.01
CA TYR A 73 -13.21 -3.59 -12.24
C TYR A 73 -14.24 -3.51 -13.37
N THR A 74 -15.52 -3.53 -13.01
CA THR A 74 -16.62 -3.63 -13.99
C THR A 74 -17.30 -2.29 -14.26
N ASP A 75 -17.11 -1.32 -13.36
CA ASP A 75 -17.57 0.06 -13.49
C ASP A 75 -16.35 0.99 -13.69
N PRO A 76 -16.35 1.90 -14.67
CA PRO A 76 -15.30 2.92 -14.83
C PRO A 76 -14.98 3.73 -13.57
N TYR A 77 -15.92 3.88 -12.64
CA TYR A 77 -15.64 4.50 -11.36
C TYR A 77 -14.73 3.63 -10.48
N GLU A 78 -14.86 2.31 -10.51
CA GLU A 78 -13.98 1.39 -9.77
C GLU A 78 -12.55 1.43 -10.33
N GLU A 79 -12.40 1.47 -11.65
CA GLU A 79 -11.11 1.70 -12.31
C GLU A 79 -10.51 3.05 -11.90
N TYR A 80 -11.32 4.11 -11.90
CA TYR A 80 -10.91 5.43 -11.41
C TYR A 80 -10.47 5.37 -9.94
N GLY A 81 -11.16 4.62 -9.10
CA GLY A 81 -10.79 4.41 -7.70
C GLY A 81 -9.41 3.77 -7.58
N HIS A 82 -9.16 2.70 -8.31
CA HIS A 82 -7.84 2.06 -8.39
C HIS A 82 -6.75 3.03 -8.85
N LEU A 83 -6.95 3.70 -9.99
CA LEU A 83 -5.97 4.63 -10.55
C LEU A 83 -5.72 5.83 -9.64
N SER A 84 -6.74 6.31 -8.93
CA SER A 84 -6.63 7.39 -7.94
C SER A 84 -5.75 6.97 -6.76
N ASP A 85 -5.87 5.72 -6.29
CA ASP A 85 -5.04 5.23 -5.21
C ASP A 85 -3.61 4.91 -5.72
N GLU A 86 -3.47 4.34 -6.92
CA GLU A 86 -2.16 4.07 -7.54
C GLU A 86 -1.33 5.34 -7.73
N ILE A 87 -1.91 6.39 -8.35
CA ILE A 87 -1.20 7.66 -8.57
C ILE A 87 -0.81 8.31 -7.24
N PHE A 88 -1.62 8.16 -6.20
CA PHE A 88 -1.30 8.65 -4.87
C PHE A 88 -0.07 7.95 -4.29
N ARG A 89 0.04 6.62 -4.40
CA ARG A 89 1.26 5.88 -3.99
C ARG A 89 2.47 6.21 -4.89
N ALA A 90 2.29 6.41 -6.19
CA ALA A 90 3.37 6.85 -7.07
C ALA A 90 3.92 8.23 -6.66
N CYS A 91 3.02 9.17 -6.34
CA CYS A 91 3.42 10.50 -5.86
C CYS A 91 4.17 10.44 -4.53
N ARG A 92 3.87 9.48 -3.63
CA ARG A 92 4.63 9.27 -2.38
C ARG A 92 6.14 9.09 -2.63
N LEU A 93 6.53 8.37 -3.69
CA LEU A 93 7.94 8.20 -4.04
C LEU A 93 8.59 9.53 -4.43
N VAL A 94 7.86 10.39 -5.15
CA VAL A 94 8.36 11.70 -5.57
C VAL A 94 8.48 12.65 -4.40
N VAL A 95 7.46 12.74 -3.53
CA VAL A 95 7.50 13.68 -2.40
C VAL A 95 8.46 13.25 -1.30
N ASP A 96 8.57 11.95 -1.01
CA ASP A 96 9.52 11.43 -0.03
C ASP A 96 10.96 11.77 -0.44
N THR A 97 11.33 11.43 -1.68
CA THR A 97 12.65 11.78 -2.22
C THR A 97 12.84 13.28 -2.41
N GLY A 98 11.78 13.99 -2.80
CA GLY A 98 11.73 15.45 -2.90
C GLY A 98 12.14 16.11 -1.59
N ILE A 99 11.51 15.71 -0.48
CA ILE A 99 11.79 16.26 0.86
C ILE A 99 13.17 15.81 1.34
N HIS A 100 13.46 14.51 1.29
CA HIS A 100 14.59 13.93 2.02
C HIS A 100 15.92 13.96 1.26
N ALA A 101 15.89 13.99 -0.07
CA ALA A 101 17.09 14.01 -0.90
C ALA A 101 17.25 15.30 -1.70
N LEU A 102 16.16 15.94 -2.11
CA LEU A 102 16.19 17.13 -2.98
C LEU A 102 15.90 18.45 -2.24
N GLY A 103 15.59 18.39 -0.94
CA GLY A 103 15.43 19.57 -0.09
C GLY A 103 14.12 20.33 -0.30
N TRP A 104 13.07 19.69 -0.81
CA TRP A 104 11.74 20.30 -0.92
C TRP A 104 11.22 20.73 0.44
N SER A 105 10.62 21.91 0.46
CA SER A 105 9.79 22.40 1.56
C SER A 105 8.48 21.60 1.65
N ARG A 106 7.83 21.66 2.82
CA ARG A 106 6.49 21.08 3.03
C ARG A 106 5.49 21.60 1.99
N GLN A 107 5.56 22.89 1.66
CA GLN A 107 4.61 23.49 0.71
C GLN A 107 4.81 22.93 -0.70
N GLU A 108 6.05 22.78 -1.16
CA GLU A 108 6.34 22.15 -2.46
C GLU A 108 5.80 20.72 -2.54
N ALA A 109 5.92 19.94 -1.46
CA ALA A 109 5.34 18.59 -1.40
C ALA A 109 3.81 18.60 -1.46
N ILE A 110 3.15 19.53 -0.75
CA ILE A 110 1.68 19.68 -0.78
C ILE A 110 1.22 20.08 -2.17
N ASP A 111 1.85 21.09 -2.76
CA ASP A 111 1.51 21.60 -4.09
C ASP A 111 1.71 20.51 -5.14
N PHE A 112 2.77 19.70 -5.02
CA PHE A 112 3.00 18.55 -5.89
C PHE A 112 1.89 17.50 -5.78
N MET A 113 1.56 17.05 -4.57
CA MET A 113 0.50 16.05 -4.36
C MET A 113 -0.84 16.57 -4.90
N PHE A 114 -1.22 17.80 -4.53
CA PHE A 114 -2.50 18.40 -4.93
C PHE A 114 -2.63 18.57 -6.44
N LYS A 115 -1.51 18.79 -7.15
CA LYS A 115 -1.50 18.91 -8.61
C LYS A 115 -1.63 17.57 -9.34
N HIS A 116 -1.18 16.47 -8.74
CA HIS A 116 -1.04 15.17 -9.43
C HIS A 116 -1.99 14.09 -8.92
N THR A 117 -2.72 14.32 -7.83
CA THR A 117 -3.68 13.36 -7.28
C THR A 117 -5.08 13.96 -7.20
N ALA A 118 -6.10 13.11 -7.06
CA ALA A 118 -7.47 13.52 -6.77
C ALA A 118 -7.73 13.71 -5.25
N SER A 119 -6.67 13.83 -4.44
CA SER A 119 -6.76 13.90 -2.99
C SER A 119 -7.30 15.24 -2.51
N SER A 120 -8.01 15.22 -1.39
CA SER A 120 -8.39 16.46 -0.71
C SER A 120 -7.17 17.08 -0.02
N LEU A 121 -7.22 18.40 0.22
CA LEU A 121 -6.17 19.07 1.00
C LEU A 121 -5.96 18.40 2.37
N GLN A 122 -7.04 18.01 3.03
CA GLN A 122 -7.00 17.30 4.32
C GLN A 122 -6.25 15.95 4.24
N GLN A 123 -6.30 15.27 3.09
CA GLN A 123 -5.58 14.00 2.90
C GLN A 123 -4.08 14.22 2.61
N VAL A 124 -3.72 15.39 2.08
CA VAL A 124 -2.35 15.74 1.70
C VAL A 124 -1.59 16.40 2.85
N GLU A 125 -2.26 17.18 3.70
CA GLU A 125 -1.66 17.93 4.81
C GLU A 125 -1.30 17.10 6.04
#